data_AF-A0A1I7B2R9-F1
#
_entry.id   AF-A0A1I7B2R9-F1
#
_cell.length_a   1.000
_cell.length_b   1.000
_cell.length_c   1.000
_cell.angle_alpha   90.00
_cell.angle_beta   90.00
_cell.angle_gamma   90.00
#
_symmetry.space_group_name_H-M   'P 1'
#
loop_
_entity.id
_entity.type
_entity.pdbx_description
1 polymer ?
#
loop_
_entity_poly.entity_id
_entity_poly.type
_entity_poly.pdbx_seq_one_letter_code
_entity_poly.pdbx_strand_id
1 'polypeptide(L)'
;MDYEEMINTLQRRLEPGVTHPDTVLAATVQALGESAWNVAAELRAHLPRQLQEVQPAGPGDPLSVDAFLDRIGQLSGAPDSERAQEYGRAGLAVVGRALPSVQLRRLLHELPDDYATLLPSDSGLSTTADTMLAEVRRRAALDDTEQARQLTHAVLGVTAQAVSRGEVDRLTGALPPEIGALLDTREFAQHTDTDRFLAEIARRSDVTDPNVVRDHTGAVFNVLGEWAPEETADTLDQLPKPVAALARGR
;
A
#
# COMPACT_ATOMS: atom_id res chain seq x y z
N MET A 1 12.89 -0.78 10.54
CA MET A 1 14.19 -0.98 9.87
C MET A 1 15.18 -0.01 10.50
N ASP A 2 16.32 -0.50 10.98
CA ASP A 2 17.37 0.39 11.49
C ASP A 2 18.21 0.98 10.34
N TYR A 3 19.07 1.97 10.64
CA TYR A 3 19.84 2.67 9.62
C TYR A 3 20.78 1.74 8.84
N GLU A 4 21.45 0.81 9.51
CA GLU A 4 22.41 -0.09 8.87
C GLU A 4 21.70 -1.08 7.94
N GLU A 5 20.53 -1.57 8.34
CA GLU A 5 19.66 -2.40 7.51
C GLU A 5 19.16 -1.65 6.26
N MET A 6 18.83 -0.36 6.38
CA MET A 6 18.48 0.48 5.23
C MET A 6 19.65 0.60 4.25
N ILE A 7 20.84 0.94 4.74
CA ILE A 7 22.05 1.09 3.91
C ILE A 7 22.40 -0.22 3.21
N ASN A 8 22.40 -1.34 3.93
CA ASN A 8 22.68 -2.65 3.36
C ASN A 8 21.65 -3.05 2.30
N THR A 9 20.37 -2.71 2.52
CA THR A 9 19.29 -2.98 1.54
C THR A 9 19.45 -2.11 0.30
N LEU A 10 19.81 -0.84 0.47
CA LEU A 10 20.07 0.07 -0.63
C LEU A 10 21.28 -0.39 -1.44
N GLN A 11 22.39 -0.73 -0.79
CA GLN A 11 23.60 -1.18 -1.46
C GLN A 11 23.40 -2.46 -2.28
N ARG A 12 22.53 -3.38 -1.83
CA ARG A 12 22.16 -4.57 -2.62
C ARG A 12 21.32 -4.25 -3.86
N ARG A 13 20.59 -3.13 -3.85
CA ARG A 13 19.72 -2.70 -4.95
C ARG A 13 20.48 -1.86 -5.98
N LEU A 14 21.56 -1.22 -5.56
CA LEU A 14 22.40 -0.40 -6.42
C LEU A 14 23.43 -1.26 -7.18
N GLU A 15 23.80 -0.82 -8.37
CA GLU A 15 24.86 -1.45 -9.14
C GLU A 15 26.22 -1.44 -8.39
N PRO A 16 27.09 -2.45 -8.63
CA PRO A 16 28.42 -2.48 -8.06
C PRO A 16 29.21 -1.20 -8.41
N GLY A 17 29.74 -0.51 -7.40
CA GLY A 17 30.56 0.69 -7.59
C GLY A 17 29.95 1.99 -7.09
N VAL A 18 28.71 1.99 -6.57
CA VAL A 18 28.17 3.15 -5.86
C VAL A 18 28.86 3.30 -4.50
N THR A 19 29.57 4.41 -4.31
CA THR A 19 30.47 4.62 -3.17
C THR A 19 29.76 5.14 -1.91
N HIS A 20 28.56 5.74 -2.03
CA HIS A 20 27.88 6.44 -0.93
C HIS A 20 26.36 6.18 -0.89
N PRO A 21 25.92 4.98 -0.50
CA PRO A 21 24.49 4.67 -0.32
C PRO A 21 23.81 5.56 0.74
N ASP A 22 24.57 6.03 1.73
CA ASP A 22 24.12 6.99 2.74
C ASP A 22 23.68 8.33 2.15
N THR A 23 24.47 8.88 1.22
CA THR A 23 24.13 10.13 0.52
C THR A 23 22.89 9.95 -0.36
N VAL A 24 22.77 8.81 -1.05
CA VAL A 24 21.56 8.49 -1.84
C VAL A 24 20.34 8.45 -0.94
N LEU A 25 20.42 7.81 0.22
CA LEU A 25 19.29 7.70 1.15
C LEU A 25 18.89 9.05 1.74
N ALA A 26 19.88 9.88 2.12
CA ALA A 26 19.63 11.24 2.60
C ALA A 26 19.01 12.11 1.50
N ALA A 27 19.51 12.01 0.27
CA ALA A 27 18.96 12.71 -0.89
C ALA A 27 17.50 12.34 -1.15
N THR A 28 17.14 11.05 -1.06
CA THR A 28 15.75 10.59 -1.19
C THR A 28 14.85 11.19 -0.11
N VAL A 29 15.27 11.15 1.16
CA VAL A 29 14.48 11.70 2.28
C VAL A 29 14.30 13.21 2.12
N GLN A 30 15.34 13.91 1.69
CA GLN A 30 15.26 15.34 1.42
C GLN A 30 14.28 15.64 0.28
N ALA A 31 14.40 14.95 -0.86
CA ALA A 31 13.52 15.15 -2.01
C ALA A 31 12.07 14.81 -1.66
N LEU A 32 11.80 13.76 -0.88
CA LEU A 32 10.45 13.45 -0.38
C LEU A 32 9.91 14.54 0.54
N GLY A 33 10.76 15.12 1.40
CA GLY A 33 10.37 16.23 2.25
C GLY A 33 10.06 17.51 1.47
N GLU A 34 10.71 17.71 0.33
CA GLU A 34 10.42 18.80 -0.61
C GLU A 34 9.11 18.54 -1.40
N SER A 35 8.86 17.31 -1.84
CA SER A 35 7.66 16.94 -2.59
C SER A 35 6.38 16.84 -1.75
N ALA A 36 6.49 16.48 -0.47
CA ALA A 36 5.35 16.23 0.42
C ALA A 36 5.50 16.98 1.75
N TRP A 37 5.65 18.31 1.64
CA TRP A 37 5.98 19.17 2.79
C TRP A 37 5.05 18.97 4.00
N ASN A 38 3.74 18.81 3.75
CA ASN A 38 2.72 18.68 4.79
C ASN A 38 2.94 17.46 5.71
N VAL A 39 3.56 16.40 5.18
CA VAL A 39 3.79 15.13 5.89
C VAL A 39 5.27 14.86 6.15
N ALA A 40 6.17 15.75 5.69
CA ALA A 40 7.61 15.58 5.79
C ALA A 40 8.12 15.42 7.23
N ALA A 41 7.51 16.10 8.20
CA ALA A 41 7.87 15.99 9.61
C ALA A 41 7.44 14.65 10.21
N GLU A 42 6.22 14.20 9.91
CA GLU A 42 5.70 12.91 10.35
C GLU A 42 6.51 11.76 9.74
N LEU A 43 6.74 11.81 8.43
CA LEU A 43 7.56 10.83 7.70
C LEU A 43 8.93 10.65 8.36
N ARG A 44 9.64 11.74 8.63
CA ARG A 44 10.97 11.68 9.25
C ARG A 44 10.92 11.08 10.65
N ALA A 45 9.86 11.31 11.43
CA ALA A 45 9.74 10.75 12.78
C ALA A 45 9.76 9.21 12.81
N HIS A 46 9.41 8.55 11.69
CA HIS A 46 9.47 7.09 11.54
C HIS A 46 10.80 6.56 11.02
N LEU A 47 11.71 7.44 10.59
CA LEU A 47 13.02 7.07 10.08
C LEU A 47 14.09 7.04 11.18
N PRO A 48 15.21 6.34 10.99
CA PRO A 48 16.36 6.40 11.89
C PRO A 48 16.88 7.82 12.08
N ARG A 49 17.52 8.08 13.24
CA ARG A 49 17.98 9.41 13.68
C ARG A 49 18.77 10.17 12.61
N GLN A 50 19.65 9.48 11.87
CA GLN A 50 20.47 10.05 10.81
C GLN A 50 19.63 10.71 9.71
N LEU A 51 18.46 10.14 9.40
CA LEU A 51 17.55 10.65 8.39
C LEU A 51 16.55 11.68 8.97
N GLN A 52 16.34 11.68 10.28
CA GLN A 52 15.54 12.72 10.95
C GLN A 52 16.20 14.11 10.85
N GLU A 53 17.52 14.13 10.88
CA GLU A 53 18.34 15.34 10.82
C GLU A 53 18.43 15.95 9.41
N VAL A 54 17.99 15.21 8.37
CA VAL A 54 17.89 15.69 7.00
C VAL A 54 16.82 16.78 6.91
N GLN A 55 17.20 17.96 6.43
CA GLN A 55 16.31 19.11 6.29
C GLN A 55 15.97 19.36 4.81
N PRO A 56 14.69 19.29 4.41
CA PRO A 56 14.26 19.75 3.09
C PRO A 56 14.52 21.25 2.91
N ALA A 57 14.76 21.68 1.67
CA ALA A 57 15.12 23.07 1.36
C ALA A 57 14.02 24.10 1.72
N GLY A 58 12.78 23.66 1.84
CA GLY A 58 11.65 24.49 2.26
C GLY A 58 10.31 23.99 1.70
N PRO A 59 9.20 24.62 2.09
CA PRO A 59 7.90 24.34 1.48
C PRO A 59 7.91 24.74 0.00
N GLY A 60 7.29 23.91 -0.84
CA GLY A 60 7.12 24.14 -2.27
C GLY A 60 5.97 23.31 -2.83
N ASP A 61 5.66 23.54 -4.11
CA ASP A 61 4.77 22.65 -4.85
C ASP A 61 5.41 21.26 -4.95
N PRO A 62 4.61 20.17 -4.93
CA PRO A 62 5.14 18.83 -5.11
C PRO A 62 5.97 18.71 -6.39
N LEU A 63 7.18 18.15 -6.30
CA LEU A 63 8.01 17.91 -7.47
C LEU A 63 7.32 16.92 -8.39
N SER A 64 7.42 17.09 -9.72
CA SER A 64 7.12 16.01 -10.66
C SER A 64 8.08 14.84 -10.47
N VAL A 65 7.74 13.66 -10.99
CA VAL A 65 8.63 12.49 -10.96
C VAL A 65 10.02 12.82 -11.53
N ASP A 66 10.09 13.47 -12.69
CA ASP A 66 11.37 13.83 -13.31
C ASP A 66 12.17 14.80 -12.43
N ALA A 67 11.52 15.84 -11.91
CA ALA A 67 12.17 16.81 -11.02
C ALA A 67 12.65 16.17 -9.71
N PHE A 68 11.91 15.20 -9.19
CA PHE A 68 12.29 14.43 -8.00
C PHE A 68 13.52 13.56 -8.24
N LEU A 69 13.57 12.83 -9.37
CA LEU A 69 14.73 12.00 -9.70
C LEU A 69 15.96 12.86 -9.99
N ASP A 70 15.80 13.97 -10.71
CA ASP A 70 16.88 14.95 -10.94
C ASP A 70 17.38 15.55 -9.64
N ARG A 71 16.47 15.85 -8.71
CA ARG A 71 16.82 16.37 -7.38
C ARG A 71 17.65 15.37 -6.58
N ILE A 72 17.27 14.08 -6.60
CA ILE A 72 18.05 13.02 -5.96
C ILE A 72 19.41 12.88 -6.63
N GLY A 73 19.49 12.90 -7.96
CA GLY A 73 20.75 12.85 -8.69
C GLY A 73 21.71 13.98 -8.30
N GLN A 74 21.21 15.21 -8.22
CA GLN A 74 21.98 16.37 -7.79
C GLN A 74 22.48 16.25 -6.34
N LEU A 75 21.62 15.83 -5.41
CA LEU A 75 21.96 15.71 -4.00
C LEU A 75 22.90 14.54 -3.70
N SER A 76 22.78 13.45 -4.46
CA SER A 76 23.60 12.25 -4.31
C SER A 76 24.92 12.27 -5.09
N GLY A 77 25.06 13.21 -6.04
CA GLY A 77 26.20 13.27 -6.95
C GLY A 77 26.18 12.19 -8.02
N ALA A 78 25.00 11.78 -8.48
CA ALA A 78 24.87 10.86 -9.60
C ALA A 78 25.58 11.41 -10.86
N PRO A 79 26.36 10.58 -11.58
CA PRO A 79 27.15 11.05 -12.71
C PRO A 79 26.30 11.40 -13.94
N ASP A 80 25.12 10.81 -14.07
CA ASP A 80 24.20 10.95 -15.19
C ASP A 80 22.75 10.70 -14.76
N SER A 81 21.82 10.93 -15.70
CA SER A 81 20.38 10.75 -15.47
C SER A 81 20.00 9.29 -15.24
N GLU A 82 20.68 8.33 -15.88
CA GLU A 82 20.40 6.90 -15.71
C GLU A 82 20.68 6.48 -14.26
N ARG A 83 21.82 6.90 -13.71
CA ARG A 83 22.17 6.69 -12.29
C ARG A 83 21.27 7.47 -11.34
N ALA A 84 20.86 8.68 -11.69
CA ALA A 84 19.90 9.43 -10.89
C ALA A 84 18.55 8.69 -10.76
N GLN A 85 18.05 8.12 -11.87
CA GLN A 85 16.84 7.32 -11.89
C GLN A 85 16.97 6.04 -11.07
N GLU A 86 18.10 5.33 -11.21
CA GLU A 86 18.43 4.15 -10.41
C GLU A 86 18.43 4.49 -8.91
N TYR A 87 19.14 5.54 -8.52
CA TYR A 87 19.27 5.97 -7.13
C TYR A 87 17.92 6.40 -6.56
N GLY A 88 17.13 7.14 -7.33
CA GLY A 88 15.80 7.58 -6.91
C GLY A 88 14.85 6.40 -6.68
N ARG A 89 14.81 5.43 -7.61
CA ARG A 89 13.97 4.23 -7.47
C ARG A 89 14.42 3.35 -6.31
N ALA A 90 15.73 3.11 -6.18
CA ALA A 90 16.27 2.28 -5.12
C ALA A 90 16.09 2.93 -3.74
N GLY A 91 16.36 4.23 -3.62
CA GLY A 91 16.16 5.00 -2.40
C GLY A 91 14.70 5.04 -1.96
N LEU A 92 13.78 5.34 -2.90
CA LEU A 92 12.35 5.38 -2.61
C LEU A 92 11.83 4.02 -2.11
N ALA A 93 12.28 2.93 -2.72
CA ALA A 93 11.93 1.58 -2.28
C ALA A 93 12.37 1.28 -0.84
N VAL A 94 13.58 1.72 -0.47
CA VAL A 94 14.15 1.50 0.88
C VAL A 94 13.45 2.38 1.91
N VAL A 95 13.25 3.67 1.62
CA VAL A 95 12.49 4.58 2.50
C VAL A 95 11.07 4.07 2.67
N GLY A 96 10.41 3.68 1.58
CA GLY A 96 9.05 3.19 1.63
C GLY A 96 8.91 1.96 2.55
N ARG A 97 9.84 1.02 2.46
CA ARG A 97 9.86 -0.18 3.34
C ARG A 97 10.19 0.13 4.81
N ALA A 98 10.83 1.26 5.10
CA ALA A 98 11.10 1.69 6.48
C ALA A 98 9.87 2.30 7.16
N LEU A 99 8.94 2.83 6.37
CA LEU A 99 7.73 3.47 6.88
C LEU A 99 6.64 2.43 7.20
N PRO A 100 5.83 2.65 8.25
CA PRO A 100 4.60 1.89 8.40
C PRO A 100 3.66 2.18 7.21
N SER A 101 2.87 1.19 6.80
CA SER A 101 2.03 1.24 5.59
C SER A 101 1.08 2.45 5.57
N VAL A 102 0.51 2.81 6.73
CA VAL A 102 -0.39 3.96 6.88
C VAL A 102 0.34 5.27 6.53
N GLN A 103 1.52 5.50 7.08
CA GLN A 103 2.32 6.70 6.82
C GLN A 103 2.77 6.78 5.37
N LEU A 104 3.13 5.64 4.77
CA LEU A 104 3.51 5.65 3.37
C LEU A 104 2.31 5.95 2.45
N ARG A 105 1.10 5.49 2.75
CA ARG A 105 -0.06 5.91 1.95
C ARG A 105 -0.38 7.38 2.10
N ARG A 106 -0.25 7.89 3.32
CA ARG A 106 -0.37 9.32 3.55
C ARG A 106 0.63 10.10 2.71
N LEU A 107 1.87 9.63 2.63
CA LEU A 107 2.89 10.20 1.75
C LEU A 107 2.45 10.14 0.29
N LEU A 108 2.00 8.99 -0.21
CA LEU A 108 1.58 8.84 -1.61
C LEU A 108 0.37 9.72 -1.96
N HIS A 109 -0.55 9.94 -1.03
CA HIS A 109 -1.69 10.85 -1.22
C HIS A 109 -1.25 12.32 -1.39
N GLU A 110 -0.17 12.73 -0.72
CA GLU A 110 0.37 14.09 -0.87
C GLU A 110 1.26 14.26 -2.11
N LEU A 111 1.61 13.16 -2.77
CA LEU A 111 2.45 13.16 -3.97
C LEU A 111 1.58 13.10 -5.24
N PRO A 112 2.10 13.59 -6.38
CA PRO A 112 1.47 13.37 -7.68
C PRO A 112 1.27 11.87 -7.99
N ASP A 113 0.16 11.52 -8.66
CA ASP A 113 -0.25 10.13 -8.95
C ASP A 113 0.82 9.30 -9.69
N ASP A 114 1.65 9.96 -10.51
CA ASP A 114 2.70 9.32 -11.29
C ASP A 114 3.87 8.78 -10.44
N TYR A 115 3.99 9.18 -9.16
CA TYR A 115 4.96 8.60 -8.22
C TYR A 115 4.74 7.11 -7.98
N ALA A 116 3.50 6.63 -8.14
CA ALA A 116 3.21 5.20 -8.05
C ALA A 116 4.05 4.36 -9.05
N THR A 117 4.47 4.96 -10.17
CA THR A 117 5.32 4.30 -11.18
C THR A 117 6.76 4.08 -10.73
N LEU A 118 7.23 4.80 -9.71
CA LEU A 118 8.57 4.68 -9.17
C LEU A 118 8.69 3.56 -8.14
N LEU A 119 7.57 3.07 -7.62
CA LEU A 119 7.56 2.02 -6.61
C LEU A 119 7.80 0.66 -7.26
N PRO A 120 8.77 -0.13 -6.76
CA PRO A 120 8.95 -1.50 -7.21
C PRO A 120 7.72 -2.36 -6.92
N SER A 121 7.37 -3.26 -7.84
CA SER A 121 6.26 -4.22 -7.65
C SER A 121 6.41 -5.10 -6.41
N ASP A 122 7.63 -5.27 -5.89
CA ASP A 122 7.96 -6.09 -4.72
C ASP A 122 7.99 -5.32 -3.39
N SER A 123 7.78 -4.00 -3.40
CA SER A 123 7.87 -3.17 -2.20
C SER A 123 6.70 -3.32 -1.23
N GLY A 124 5.62 -4.03 -1.60
CA GLY A 124 4.39 -4.16 -0.80
C GLY A 124 3.58 -2.85 -0.72
N LEU A 125 3.96 -1.88 -1.55
CA LEU A 125 3.53 -0.48 -1.52
C LEU A 125 3.06 0.01 -2.88
N SER A 126 3.20 -0.83 -3.90
CA SER A 126 2.59 -0.60 -5.19
C SER A 126 1.08 -0.54 -4.98
N THR A 127 0.45 0.54 -5.42
CA THR A 127 -1.01 0.75 -5.43
C THR A 127 -1.72 -0.11 -6.49
N THR A 128 -1.03 -1.10 -7.04
CA THR A 128 -1.57 -1.94 -8.12
C THR A 128 -2.40 -3.07 -7.56
N ALA A 129 -3.42 -3.45 -8.33
CA ALA A 129 -4.22 -4.63 -8.06
C ALA A 129 -3.37 -5.89 -7.90
N ASP A 130 -2.33 -6.08 -8.73
CA ASP A 130 -1.47 -7.26 -8.67
C ASP A 130 -0.75 -7.41 -7.33
N THR A 131 -0.30 -6.30 -6.74
CA THR A 131 0.38 -6.32 -5.43
C THR A 131 -0.59 -6.65 -4.31
N MET A 132 -1.79 -6.06 -4.34
CA MET A 132 -2.85 -6.38 -3.40
C MET A 132 -3.25 -7.86 -3.49
N LEU A 133 -3.44 -8.38 -4.70
CA LEU A 133 -3.80 -9.77 -4.95
C LEU A 133 -2.68 -10.74 -4.54
N ALA A 134 -1.41 -10.38 -4.73
CA ALA A 134 -0.28 -11.17 -4.25
C ALA A 134 -0.28 -11.28 -2.72
N GLU A 135 -0.66 -10.21 -2.02
CA GLU A 135 -0.75 -10.21 -0.56
C GLU A 135 -1.95 -11.03 -0.06
N VAL A 136 -3.11 -10.93 -0.73
CA VAL A 136 -4.26 -11.81 -0.47
C VAL A 136 -3.87 -13.27 -0.67
N ARG A 137 -3.21 -13.60 -1.79
CA ARG A 137 -2.72 -14.96 -2.08
C ARG A 137 -1.83 -15.49 -0.96
N ARG A 138 -0.88 -14.67 -0.50
CA ARG A 138 0.06 -15.01 0.57
C ARG A 138 -0.64 -15.28 1.89
N ARG A 139 -1.58 -14.42 2.30
CA ARG A 139 -2.27 -14.54 3.59
C ARG A 139 -3.33 -15.64 3.63
N ALA A 140 -4.01 -15.86 2.51
CA ALA A 140 -4.98 -16.93 2.36
C ALA A 140 -4.34 -18.27 1.96
N ALA A 141 -3.00 -18.32 1.79
CA ALA A 141 -2.26 -19.52 1.38
C ALA A 141 -2.81 -20.17 0.09
N LEU A 142 -3.15 -19.33 -0.89
CA LEU A 142 -3.71 -19.75 -2.18
C LEU A 142 -2.59 -20.14 -3.16
N ASP A 143 -2.92 -21.05 -4.09
CA ASP A 143 -1.95 -21.63 -5.02
C ASP A 143 -1.55 -20.65 -6.13
N ASP A 144 -2.50 -19.82 -6.57
CA ASP A 144 -2.30 -18.91 -7.69
C ASP A 144 -3.01 -17.56 -7.54
N THR A 145 -2.70 -16.65 -8.46
CA THR A 145 -3.25 -15.28 -8.48
C THR A 145 -4.72 -15.24 -8.92
N GLU A 146 -5.18 -16.23 -9.69
CA GLU A 146 -6.57 -16.30 -10.14
C GLU A 146 -7.49 -16.62 -8.96
N GLN A 147 -7.12 -17.58 -8.11
CA GLN A 147 -7.81 -17.88 -6.86
C GLN A 147 -7.88 -16.65 -5.95
N ALA A 148 -6.78 -15.89 -5.83
CA ALA A 148 -6.76 -14.67 -5.03
C ALA A 148 -7.71 -13.59 -5.58
N ARG A 149 -7.79 -13.45 -6.91
CA ARG A 149 -8.72 -12.54 -7.58
C ARG A 149 -10.17 -12.95 -7.35
N GLN A 150 -10.49 -14.22 -7.53
CA GLN A 150 -11.84 -14.77 -7.32
C GLN A 150 -12.30 -14.61 -5.87
N LEU A 151 -11.42 -14.91 -4.91
CA LEU A 151 -11.70 -14.70 -3.50
C LEU A 151 -11.94 -13.22 -3.19
N THR A 152 -11.08 -12.34 -3.68
CA THR A 152 -11.21 -10.89 -3.47
C THR A 152 -12.52 -10.36 -4.05
N HIS A 153 -12.85 -10.76 -5.28
CA HIS A 153 -14.12 -10.39 -5.92
C HIS A 153 -15.35 -10.92 -5.16
N ALA A 154 -15.29 -12.16 -4.65
CA ALA A 154 -16.36 -12.72 -3.82
C ALA A 154 -16.56 -11.92 -2.53
N VAL A 155 -15.49 -11.65 -1.78
CA VAL A 155 -15.57 -10.91 -0.51
C VAL A 155 -16.04 -9.48 -0.73
N LEU A 156 -15.45 -8.75 -1.69
CA LEU A 156 -15.83 -7.37 -1.99
C LEU A 156 -17.27 -7.27 -2.50
N GLY A 157 -17.68 -8.16 -3.41
CA GLY A 157 -19.03 -8.15 -3.97
C GLY A 157 -20.12 -8.47 -2.94
N VAL A 158 -19.81 -9.26 -1.89
CA VAL A 158 -20.75 -9.50 -0.78
C VAL A 158 -20.72 -8.36 0.23
N THR A 159 -19.54 -7.79 0.48
CA THR A 159 -19.36 -6.62 1.34
C THR A 159 -20.16 -5.42 0.80
N ALA A 160 -20.06 -5.13 -0.50
CA ALA A 160 -20.79 -4.05 -1.15
C ALA A 160 -22.31 -4.17 -1.00
N GLN A 161 -22.84 -5.41 -0.98
CA GLN A 161 -24.27 -5.66 -0.76
C GLN A 161 -24.68 -5.49 0.71
N ALA A 162 -23.74 -5.61 1.65
CA ALA A 162 -24.00 -5.56 3.08
C ALA A 162 -23.84 -4.15 3.68
N VAL A 163 -23.13 -3.24 3.01
CA VAL A 163 -22.88 -1.87 3.49
C VAL A 163 -23.66 -0.81 2.71
N SER A 164 -23.65 0.42 3.21
CA SER A 164 -24.30 1.55 2.53
C SER A 164 -23.59 1.94 1.24
N ARG A 165 -24.32 2.57 0.30
CA ARG A 165 -23.73 3.05 -0.96
C ARG A 165 -22.58 4.04 -0.73
N GLY A 166 -22.74 4.97 0.21
CA GLY A 166 -21.69 5.94 0.53
C GLY A 166 -20.43 5.27 1.09
N GLU A 167 -20.57 4.15 1.79
CA GLU A 167 -19.44 3.33 2.21
C GLU A 167 -18.73 2.68 1.02
N VAL A 168 -19.50 2.09 0.10
CA VAL A 168 -18.95 1.50 -1.12
C VAL A 168 -18.17 2.55 -1.94
N ASP A 169 -18.71 3.75 -2.10
CA ASP A 169 -18.06 4.83 -2.85
C ASP A 169 -16.72 5.24 -2.20
N ARG A 170 -16.68 5.34 -0.86
CA ARG A 170 -15.45 5.62 -0.11
C ARG A 170 -14.41 4.52 -0.25
N LEU A 171 -14.82 3.27 -0.01
CA LEU A 171 -13.92 2.12 -0.14
C LEU A 171 -13.41 1.97 -1.58
N THR A 172 -14.24 2.23 -2.60
CA THR A 172 -13.83 2.22 -4.01
C THR A 172 -12.75 3.25 -4.29
N GLY A 173 -12.88 4.47 -3.77
CA GLY A 173 -11.88 5.53 -3.93
C GLY A 173 -10.55 5.25 -3.22
N ALA A 174 -10.55 4.39 -2.20
CA ALA A 174 -9.38 4.03 -1.42
C ALA A 174 -8.63 2.79 -1.93
N LEU A 175 -9.14 2.12 -2.98
CA LEU A 175 -8.57 0.89 -3.52
C LEU A 175 -7.94 1.09 -4.91
N PRO A 176 -7.04 0.19 -5.36
CA PRO A 176 -6.60 0.16 -6.75
C PRO A 176 -7.81 0.17 -7.70
N PRO A 177 -7.79 0.94 -8.81
CA PRO A 177 -8.95 1.07 -9.69
C PRO A 177 -9.55 -0.27 -10.15
N GLU A 178 -8.71 -1.26 -10.45
CA GLU A 178 -9.17 -2.58 -10.90
C GLU A 178 -9.82 -3.39 -9.76
N ILE A 179 -9.43 -3.15 -8.51
CA ILE A 179 -10.04 -3.78 -7.33
C ILE A 179 -11.29 -3.02 -6.92
N GLY A 180 -11.28 -1.68 -6.96
CA GLY A 180 -12.45 -0.84 -6.71
C GLY A 180 -13.59 -1.15 -7.67
N ALA A 181 -13.29 -1.44 -8.94
CA ALA A 181 -14.28 -1.88 -9.92
C ALA A 181 -15.03 -3.17 -9.53
N LEU A 182 -14.49 -3.98 -8.62
CA LEU A 182 -15.13 -5.21 -8.11
C LEU A 182 -16.25 -4.92 -7.10
N LEU A 183 -16.30 -3.69 -6.56
CA LEU A 183 -17.33 -3.24 -5.62
C LEU A 183 -18.60 -2.70 -6.32
N ASP A 184 -18.64 -2.67 -7.66
CA ASP A 184 -19.78 -2.17 -8.42
C ASP A 184 -20.98 -3.12 -8.29
N THR A 185 -21.94 -2.74 -7.45
CA THR A 185 -23.20 -3.48 -7.28
C THR A 185 -24.39 -2.55 -7.51
N ARG A 186 -25.44 -3.08 -8.12
CA ARG A 186 -26.71 -2.36 -8.30
C ARG A 186 -27.61 -2.43 -7.06
N GLU A 187 -27.22 -3.17 -6.03
CA GLU A 187 -28.01 -3.45 -4.83
C GLU A 187 -27.13 -3.29 -3.57
N PHE A 188 -27.52 -2.39 -2.66
CA PHE A 188 -26.77 -2.05 -1.45
C PHE A 188 -27.58 -2.27 -0.16
N ALA A 189 -26.89 -2.38 0.98
CA ALA A 189 -27.46 -2.39 2.32
C ALA A 189 -28.59 -3.42 2.56
N GLN A 190 -28.44 -4.64 2.03
CA GLN A 190 -29.33 -5.74 2.39
C GLN A 190 -29.03 -6.18 3.83
N HIS A 191 -30.06 -6.31 4.66
CA HIS A 191 -29.90 -6.94 5.98
C HIS A 191 -29.42 -8.38 5.77
N THR A 192 -28.18 -8.65 6.13
CA THR A 192 -27.51 -9.94 5.98
C THR A 192 -26.98 -10.36 7.35
N ASP A 193 -27.30 -11.58 7.78
CA ASP A 193 -26.68 -12.20 8.94
C ASP A 193 -25.33 -12.84 8.60
N THR A 194 -24.56 -13.26 9.61
CA THR A 194 -23.23 -13.85 9.45
C THR A 194 -23.24 -15.11 8.58
N ASP A 195 -24.22 -16.00 8.75
CA ASP A 195 -24.25 -17.27 8.04
C ASP A 195 -24.56 -17.05 6.56
N ARG A 196 -25.51 -16.16 6.26
CA ARG A 196 -25.81 -15.73 4.89
C ARG A 196 -24.61 -15.05 4.23
N PHE A 197 -23.90 -14.17 4.95
CA PHE A 197 -22.71 -13.49 4.44
C PHE A 197 -21.64 -14.49 4.01
N LEU A 198 -21.28 -15.41 4.90
CA LEU A 198 -20.24 -16.41 4.63
C LEU A 198 -20.68 -17.44 3.58
N ALA A 199 -21.95 -17.86 3.57
CA ALA A 199 -22.48 -18.77 2.56
C ALA A 199 -22.46 -18.15 1.15
N GLU A 200 -22.73 -16.85 1.05
CA GLU A 200 -22.66 -16.12 -0.22
C GLU A 200 -21.20 -16.05 -0.73
N ILE A 201 -20.23 -15.79 0.15
CA ILE A 201 -18.81 -15.81 -0.20
C ILE A 201 -18.39 -17.22 -0.66
N ALA A 202 -18.72 -18.24 0.13
CA ALA A 202 -18.44 -19.64 -0.18
C ALA A 202 -18.92 -20.03 -1.59
N ARG A 203 -20.15 -19.61 -1.94
CA ARG A 203 -20.75 -19.86 -3.25
C ARG A 203 -20.02 -19.13 -4.38
N ARG A 204 -19.58 -17.88 -4.16
CA ARG A 204 -18.90 -17.06 -5.18
C ARG A 204 -17.43 -17.41 -5.37
N SER A 205 -16.77 -17.94 -4.34
CA SER A 205 -15.35 -18.31 -4.37
C SER A 205 -15.10 -19.81 -4.60
N ASP A 206 -16.15 -20.62 -4.79
CA ASP A 206 -16.09 -22.08 -4.91
C ASP A 206 -15.35 -22.79 -3.75
N VAL A 207 -15.40 -22.20 -2.55
CA VAL A 207 -14.80 -22.78 -1.33
C VAL A 207 -15.89 -23.41 -0.49
N THR A 208 -15.81 -24.72 -0.28
CA THR A 208 -16.87 -25.46 0.43
C THR A 208 -16.66 -25.57 1.95
N ASP A 209 -15.42 -25.50 2.43
CA ASP A 209 -15.11 -25.61 3.87
C ASP A 209 -15.42 -24.28 4.61
N PRO A 210 -16.36 -24.25 5.57
CA PRO A 210 -16.73 -23.03 6.28
C PRO A 210 -15.62 -22.39 7.11
N ASN A 211 -14.64 -23.16 7.59
CA ASN A 211 -13.50 -22.61 8.34
C ASN A 211 -12.53 -21.92 7.38
N VAL A 212 -12.28 -22.53 6.21
CA VAL A 212 -11.46 -21.92 5.15
C VAL A 212 -12.11 -20.63 4.66
N VAL A 213 -13.44 -20.60 4.48
CA VAL A 213 -14.16 -19.36 4.10
C VAL A 213 -13.95 -18.25 5.12
N ARG A 214 -14.03 -18.55 6.43
CA ARG A 214 -13.78 -17.56 7.49
C ARG A 214 -12.35 -17.04 7.46
N ASP A 215 -11.37 -17.93 7.34
CA ASP A 215 -9.96 -17.58 7.28
C ASP A 215 -9.64 -16.72 6.04
N HIS A 216 -10.16 -17.12 4.88
CA HIS A 216 -10.03 -16.37 3.63
C HIS A 216 -10.69 -14.99 3.70
N THR A 217 -11.88 -14.90 4.29
CA THR A 217 -12.58 -13.62 4.50
C THR A 217 -11.77 -12.70 5.41
N GLY A 218 -11.25 -13.23 6.52
CA GLY A 218 -10.37 -12.48 7.42
C GLY A 218 -9.07 -12.04 6.74
N ALA A 219 -8.47 -12.90 5.92
CA ALA A 219 -7.28 -12.55 5.15
C ALA A 219 -7.52 -11.36 4.21
N VAL A 220 -8.63 -11.35 3.47
CA VAL A 220 -9.00 -10.22 2.61
C VAL A 220 -9.23 -8.95 3.42
N PHE A 221 -9.99 -9.01 4.52
CA PHE A 221 -10.18 -7.82 5.37
C PHE A 221 -8.90 -7.32 6.02
N ASN A 222 -7.95 -8.19 6.36
CA ASN A 222 -6.64 -7.77 6.87
C ASN A 222 -5.83 -7.06 5.78
N VAL A 223 -5.89 -7.53 4.53
CA VAL A 223 -5.27 -6.80 3.42
C VAL A 223 -5.98 -5.46 3.22
N LEU A 224 -7.31 -5.43 3.22
CA LEU A 224 -8.08 -4.19 3.10
C LEU A 224 -7.75 -3.21 4.22
N GLY A 225 -7.70 -3.64 5.47
CA GLY A 225 -7.38 -2.78 6.62
C GLY A 225 -5.95 -2.27 6.58
N GLU A 226 -5.05 -3.02 5.95
CA GLU A 226 -3.74 -2.50 5.63
C GLU A 226 -3.75 -1.54 4.47
N TRP A 227 -4.69 -1.64 3.51
CA TRP A 227 -4.85 -0.90 2.24
C TRP A 227 -5.65 0.41 2.32
N ALA A 228 -6.69 0.42 3.12
CA ALA A 228 -7.62 1.50 3.33
C ALA A 228 -8.08 1.42 4.79
N PRO A 229 -7.25 1.81 5.77
CA PRO A 229 -7.50 1.51 7.19
C PRO A 229 -8.76 2.18 7.72
N GLU A 230 -8.99 3.44 7.35
CA GLU A 230 -10.16 4.21 7.80
C GLU A 230 -11.43 3.68 7.13
N GLU A 231 -11.40 3.50 5.82
CA GLU A 231 -12.53 2.99 5.03
C GLU A 231 -12.85 1.53 5.39
N THR A 232 -11.83 0.71 5.65
CA THR A 232 -12.06 -0.67 6.10
C THR A 232 -12.66 -0.68 7.51
N ALA A 233 -12.24 0.21 8.40
CA ALA A 233 -12.85 0.32 9.74
C ALA A 233 -14.33 0.72 9.64
N ASP A 234 -14.64 1.76 8.87
CA ASP A 234 -16.01 2.23 8.60
C ASP A 234 -16.88 1.11 7.95
N THR A 235 -16.29 0.35 7.03
CA THR A 235 -16.91 -0.81 6.40
C THR A 235 -17.21 -1.92 7.43
N LEU A 236 -16.23 -2.29 8.26
CA LEU A 236 -16.38 -3.33 9.28
C LEU A 236 -17.44 -2.98 10.32
N ASP A 237 -17.61 -1.70 10.65
CA ASP A 237 -18.63 -1.22 11.59
C ASP A 237 -20.06 -1.37 11.05
N GLN A 238 -20.23 -1.50 9.73
CA GLN A 238 -21.52 -1.76 9.08
C GLN A 238 -21.81 -3.26 8.90
N LEU A 239 -20.83 -4.13 9.08
CA LEU A 239 -20.98 -5.58 8.93
C LEU A 239 -21.49 -6.27 10.21
N PRO A 240 -22.04 -7.50 10.10
CA PRO A 240 -22.37 -8.30 11.27
C PRO A 240 -21.15 -8.49 12.18
N LYS A 241 -21.31 -8.27 13.49
CA LYS A 241 -20.20 -8.32 14.46
C LYS A 241 -19.28 -9.54 14.35
N PRO A 242 -19.79 -10.78 14.15
CA PRO A 242 -18.93 -11.94 13.97
C PRO A 242 -18.08 -11.90 12.70
N VAL A 243 -18.59 -11.30 11.62
CA VAL A 243 -17.84 -11.09 10.37
C VAL A 243 -16.75 -10.03 10.59
N ALA A 244 -17.11 -8.90 11.21
CA ALA A 244 -16.17 -7.83 11.52
C ALA A 244 -15.00 -8.29 12.41
N ALA A 245 -15.26 -9.26 13.31
CA ALA A 245 -14.23 -9.83 14.18
C ALA A 245 -13.18 -10.67 13.43
N LEU A 246 -13.47 -11.15 12.21
CA LEU A 246 -12.51 -11.92 11.40
C LEU A 246 -11.28 -11.08 11.02
N ALA A 247 -11.45 -9.77 10.83
CA ALA A 247 -10.37 -8.83 10.53
C ALA A 247 -9.44 -8.53 11.72
N ARG A 248 -9.78 -9.02 12.92
CA ARG A 248 -9.01 -8.77 14.16
C ARG A 248 -8.33 -10.04 14.68
N GLY A 249 -8.56 -11.17 14.03
CA GLY A 249 -8.07 -12.48 14.46
C GLY A 249 -6.87 -12.93 13.65
N ARG A 250 -5.68 -12.35 13.88
CA ARG A 250 -4.35 -12.97 13.81
C ARG A 250 -3.26 -11.92 14.00
#